data_AF-A0A0G1Q5B5-F1
#
_entry.id   AF-A0A0G1Q5B5-F1
#
_cell.length_a   1.000
_cell.length_b   1.000
_cell.length_c   1.000
_cell.angle_alpha   90.00
_cell.angle_beta   90.00
_cell.angle_gamma   90.00
#
_symmetry.space_group_name_H-M   'P 1'
#
loop_
_entity.id
_entity.type
_entity.pdbx_description
1 polymer ?
#
loop_
_entity_poly.entity_id
_entity_poly.type
_entity_poly.pdbx_seq_one_letter_code
_entity_poly.pdbx_strand_id
1 'polypeptide(L)'
;MTDEYRKKLIKLVKEKAEEARVAVRGVRDDCWKEIQALEREKKIREDEKFKGKDDLQKLIDETHKKIEELSQKKEEEIQTV
;
A
#
# COMPACT_ATOMS: atom_id res chain seq x y z
N MET A 1 1.61 -7.47 -30.38
CA MET A 1 1.61 -8.38 -29.22
C MET A 1 0.48 -9.41 -29.41
N THR A 2 0.64 -10.68 -29.05
CA THR A 2 -0.47 -11.66 -29.14
C THR A 2 -1.42 -11.52 -27.95
N ASP A 3 -2.71 -11.78 -28.14
CA ASP A 3 -3.74 -11.63 -27.10
C ASP A 3 -3.45 -12.50 -25.86
N GLU A 4 -2.89 -13.69 -26.06
CA GLU A 4 -2.45 -14.58 -24.97
C GLU A 4 -1.32 -13.99 -24.13
N TYR A 5 -0.39 -13.26 -24.75
CA TYR A 5 0.70 -12.61 -24.03
C TYR A 5 0.20 -11.38 -23.26
N ARG A 6 -0.74 -10.60 -23.84
CA ARG A 6 -1.39 -9.47 -23.13
C ARG A 6 -2.07 -9.95 -21.84
N LYS A 7 -2.83 -11.04 -21.91
CA LYS A 7 -3.50 -11.65 -20.75
C LYS A 7 -2.53 -12.09 -19.66
N LYS A 8 -1.38 -12.67 -20.03
CA LYS A 8 -0.33 -13.04 -19.07
C LYS A 8 0.25 -11.82 -18.36
N LEU A 9 0.52 -10.74 -19.09
CA LEU A 9 1.04 -9.50 -18.51
C LEU A 9 0.03 -8.85 -17.55
N ILE A 10 -1.24 -8.80 -17.91
CA ILE A 10 -2.31 -8.29 -17.02
C ILE A 10 -2.37 -9.09 -15.72
N LYS A 11 -2.25 -10.43 -15.79
CA LYS A 11 -2.22 -11.27 -14.59
C LYS A 11 -1.01 -10.93 -13.69
N LEU A 12 0.16 -10.75 -14.29
CA LEU A 12 1.38 -10.37 -13.56
C LEU A 12 1.24 -8.99 -12.88
N VAL A 13 0.61 -8.02 -13.55
CA VAL A 13 0.34 -6.70 -12.95
C VAL A 13 -0.52 -6.83 -11.69
N LYS A 14 -1.57 -7.66 -11.74
CA LYS A 14 -2.46 -7.91 -10.58
C LYS A 14 -1.73 -8.61 -9.43
N GLU A 15 -0.90 -9.60 -9.74
CA GLU A 15 -0.07 -10.27 -8.73
C GLU A 15 0.87 -9.26 -8.04
N LYS A 16 1.53 -8.38 -8.81
CA LYS A 16 2.42 -7.34 -8.27
C LYS A 16 1.67 -6.30 -7.43
N ALA A 17 0.46 -5.90 -7.84
CA ALA A 17 -0.37 -4.99 -7.06
C ALA A 17 -0.77 -5.61 -5.70
N GLU A 18 -1.08 -6.90 -5.67
CA GLU A 18 -1.42 -7.59 -4.43
C GLU A 18 -0.20 -7.77 -3.51
N GLU A 19 0.97 -8.15 -4.06
CA GLU A 19 2.23 -8.18 -3.30
C GLU A 19 2.53 -6.81 -2.66
N ALA A 20 2.35 -5.72 -3.40
CA ALA A 20 2.55 -4.36 -2.88
C ALA A 20 1.57 -4.04 -1.74
N ARG A 21 0.29 -4.40 -1.86
CA ARG A 21 -0.71 -4.21 -0.80
C ARG A 21 -0.37 -4.99 0.47
N VAL A 22 0.11 -6.23 0.32
CA VAL A 22 0.55 -7.05 1.45
C VAL A 22 1.77 -6.41 2.14
N ALA A 23 2.75 -5.93 1.37
CA ALA A 23 3.91 -5.24 1.92
C ALA A 23 3.53 -3.97 2.69
N VAL A 24 2.64 -3.15 2.13
CA VAL A 24 2.11 -1.94 2.78
C VAL A 24 1.43 -2.27 4.11
N ARG A 25 0.65 -3.36 4.17
CA ARG A 25 0.01 -3.82 5.41
C ARG A 25 1.04 -4.19 6.47
N GLY A 26 2.10 -4.91 6.08
CA GLY A 26 3.20 -5.27 6.99
C GLY A 26 3.86 -4.04 7.59
N VAL A 27 4.25 -3.07 6.75
CA VAL A 27 4.86 -1.81 7.19
C VAL A 27 3.93 -1.03 8.12
N ARG A 28 2.64 -0.94 7.81
CA ARG A 28 1.65 -0.30 8.69
C ARG A 28 1.63 -0.94 10.08
N ASP A 29 1.58 -2.26 10.14
CA ASP A 29 1.51 -2.98 11.42
C ASP A 29 2.79 -2.78 12.23
N ASP A 30 3.95 -2.71 11.58
CA ASP A 30 5.23 -2.44 12.25
C ASP A 30 5.34 -0.99 12.74
N CYS A 31 4.97 0.00 11.92
CA CYS A 31 4.89 1.40 12.34
C CYS A 31 3.91 1.59 13.51
N TRP A 32 2.77 0.89 13.50
CA TRP A 32 1.81 0.97 14.59
C TRP A 32 2.37 0.39 15.90
N LYS A 33 3.07 -0.74 15.84
CA LYS A 33 3.77 -1.30 17.01
C LYS A 33 4.82 -0.32 17.55
N GLU A 34 5.57 0.34 16.67
CA GLU A 34 6.58 1.33 17.06
C GLU A 34 5.95 2.53 17.76
N ILE A 35 4.87 3.10 17.22
CA ILE A 35 4.11 4.19 17.84
C ILE A 35 3.62 3.77 19.25
N GLN A 36 3.08 2.56 19.38
CA GLN A 36 2.65 2.03 20.68
C GLN A 36 3.81 1.83 21.66
N ALA A 37 4.98 1.39 21.18
CA ALA A 37 6.17 1.23 21.99
C ALA A 37 6.69 2.58 22.51
N LEU A 38 6.73 3.61 21.65
CA LEU A 38 7.13 4.96 22.04
C LEU A 38 6.24 5.54 23.15
N GLU A 39 4.94 5.28 23.11
CA GLU A 39 4.02 5.73 24.15
C GLU A 39 4.25 4.99 25.48
N ARG A 40 4.45 3.66 25.44
CA ARG A 40 4.80 2.86 26.63
C ARG A 40 6.12 3.28 27.25
N GLU A 41 7.09 3.65 26.43
CA GLU A 41 8.38 4.21 26.86
C GLU A 41 8.29 5.68 27.33
N LYS A 42 7.09 6.27 27.32
CA LYS A 42 6.82 7.67 27.66
C LYS A 42 7.61 8.68 26.83
N LYS A 43 8.01 8.29 25.62
CA LYS A 43 8.68 9.18 24.64
C LYS A 43 7.68 10.08 23.92
N ILE A 44 6.42 9.64 23.82
CA ILE A 44 5.30 10.41 23.28
C ILE A 44 4.11 10.34 24.24
N ARG A 45 3.22 11.34 24.18
CA ARG A 45 1.97 11.36 24.95
C ARG A 45 0.87 10.56 24.24
N GLU A 46 -0.17 10.21 24.97
CA GLU A 46 -1.33 9.49 24.42
C GLU A 46 -1.99 10.25 23.26
N ASP A 47 -2.12 11.57 23.36
CA ASP A 47 -2.65 12.43 22.28
C ASP A 47 -1.82 12.32 20.99
N GLU A 48 -0.49 12.20 21.12
CA GLU A 48 0.42 12.07 20.00
C GLU A 48 0.35 10.67 19.36
N LYS A 49 0.14 9.62 20.16
CA LYS A 49 -0.15 8.26 19.67
C LYS A 49 -1.39 8.24 18.78
N PHE A 50 -2.47 8.92 19.18
CA PHE A 50 -3.70 8.98 18.38
C PHE A 50 -3.50 9.78 17.08
N LYS A 51 -2.81 10.92 17.13
CA LYS A 51 -2.44 11.67 15.91
C LYS A 51 -1.58 10.82 14.96
N GLY A 52 -0.57 10.14 15.48
CA GLY A 52 0.30 9.26 14.69
C GLY A 52 -0.48 8.12 14.03
N LYS A 53 -1.51 7.58 14.68
CA LYS A 53 -2.42 6.60 14.09
C LYS A 53 -3.20 7.17 12.92
N ASP A 54 -3.77 8.36 13.08
CA ASP A 54 -4.58 9.00 12.04
C ASP A 54 -3.74 9.36 10.82
N ASP A 55 -2.53 9.88 11.04
CA ASP A 55 -1.61 10.22 9.95
C ASP A 55 -1.07 8.97 9.25
N LEU A 56 -0.80 7.90 10.00
CA LEU A 56 -0.48 6.59 9.43
C LEU A 56 -1.62 6.09 8.55
N GLN A 57 -2.88 6.18 9.01
CA GLN A 57 -4.03 5.72 8.22
C GLN A 57 -4.17 6.51 6.91
N LYS A 58 -4.03 7.85 6.95
CA LYS A 58 -4.07 8.68 5.74
C LYS A 58 -3.00 8.28 4.73
N LEU A 59 -1.77 8.06 5.20
CA LEU A 59 -0.66 7.64 4.33
C LEU A 59 -0.93 6.28 3.68
N ILE A 60 -1.51 5.34 4.42
CA ILE A 60 -1.89 4.03 3.91
C ILE A 60 -3.00 4.14 2.86
N ASP A 61 -4.03 4.95 3.11
CA ASP A 61 -5.12 5.17 2.16
C ASP A 61 -4.63 5.81 0.85
N GLU A 62 -3.74 6.80 0.95
CA GLU A 62 -3.09 7.40 -0.22
C GLU A 62 -2.24 6.41 -1.00
N THR A 63 -1.50 5.56 -0.30
CA THR A 63 -0.64 4.53 -0.93
C THR A 63 -1.49 3.48 -1.63
N HIS A 64 -2.60 3.05 -1.02
CA HIS A 64 -3.55 2.13 -1.65
C HIS A 64 -4.13 2.69 -2.96
N LYS A 65 -4.56 3.96 -2.96
CA LYS A 65 -5.05 4.64 -4.17
C LYS A 65 -3.99 4.67 -5.26
N LYS A 66 -2.74 5.03 -4.92
CA LYS A 66 -1.63 5.05 -5.88
C LYS A 66 -1.36 3.66 -6.50
N ILE A 67 -1.42 2.59 -5.70
CA ILE A 67 -1.25 1.22 -6.21
C ILE A 67 -2.35 0.88 -7.21
N GLU A 68 -3.60 1.24 -6.91
CA GLU A 68 -4.74 0.99 -7.79
C GLU A 68 -4.64 1.76 -9.10
N GLU A 69 -4.35 3.06 -9.03
CA GLU A 69 -4.16 3.92 -10.20
C GLU A 69 -3.03 3.40 -11.10
N LEU A 70 -1.89 3.00 -10.52
CA LEU A 70 -0.77 2.45 -11.27
C LEU A 70 -1.10 1.10 -11.93
N SER A 71 -1.81 0.23 -11.21
CA SER A 71 -2.26 -1.07 -11.75
C SER A 71 -3.20 -0.86 -12.93
N GLN A 72 -4.23 -0.01 -12.77
CA GLN A 72 -5.20 0.29 -13.82
C GLN A 72 -4.54 0.91 -15.05
N LYS A 73 -3.72 1.93 -14.85
CA LYS A 73 -2.98 2.58 -15.94
C LYS A 73 -2.12 1.58 -16.70
N LYS A 74 -1.46 0.65 -16.00
CA LYS A 74 -0.63 -0.36 -16.66
C LYS A 74 -1.45 -1.40 -17.41
N GLU A 75 -2.59 -1.80 -16.87
CA GLU A 75 -3.54 -2.69 -17.57
C GLU A 75 -4.07 -2.05 -18.86
N GLU A 76 -4.46 -0.78 -18.82
CA GLU A 76 -4.93 -0.03 -20.00
C GLU A 76 -3.85 0.12 -21.08
N GLU A 77 -2.61 0.42 -20.68
CA GLU A 77 -1.45 0.50 -21.59
C GLU A 77 -1.22 -0.84 -22.30
N ILE A 78 -1.29 -1.96 -21.57
CA ILE A 78 -1.11 -3.31 -22.13
C ILE A 78 -2.24 -3.65 -23.11
N GLN A 79 -3.48 -3.22 -22.85
CA GLN A 79 -4.62 -3.48 -23.72
C GLN A 79 -4.60 -2.64 -25.00
N THR A 80 -4.15 -1.39 -24.91
CA THR A 80 -4.19 -0.43 -26.02
C THR A 80 -3.03 -0.61 -27.01
N VAL A 81 -1.91 -1.21 -26.58
CA VAL A 81 -0.72 -1.53 -27.41
C VAL A 81 -0.84 -2.89 -28.06
#